data_AF-A0A821T3G4-F1
#
_entry.id   AF-A0A821T3G4-F1
#
_cell.length_a   1.000
_cell.length_b   1.000
_cell.length_c   1.000
_cell.angle_alpha   90.00
_cell.angle_beta   90.00
_cell.angle_gamma   90.00
#
_symmetry.space_group_name_H-M   'P 1'
#
loop_
_entity.id
_entity.type
_entity.pdbx_description
1 polymer ?
#
loop_
_entity_poly.entity_id
_entity_poly.type
_entity_poly.pdbx_seq_one_letter_code
_entity_poly.pdbx_strand_id
1 'polypeptide(L)'
;DSQLIQGFVRLSKTEGNPASTYEQWIPAEEQDGVPSSIKQWKGVNLKDYQQQTQDIFSTLRYNMLVVNYFMNHFVFPREAKQFPHKLVSSAWDLSSSLRSKIITGFSGTNDTQLLLPVHIRQYDLPELQKTDAIVINNLLQPENESYQSLPINATSNETLDQI
;
A
#
# COMPACT_ATOMS: atom_id res chain seq x y z
N ASP A 1 -15.41 -25.74 -10.22
CA ASP A 1 -14.78 -25.71 -8.87
C ASP A 1 -13.33 -26.22 -8.80
N SER A 2 -12.58 -26.31 -9.91
CA SER A 2 -11.17 -26.76 -9.87
C SER A 2 -10.24 -25.82 -9.09
N GLN A 3 -10.51 -24.51 -9.13
CA GLN A 3 -9.76 -23.48 -8.40
C GLN A 3 -9.91 -23.62 -6.88
N LEU A 4 -11.10 -23.98 -6.40
CA LEU A 4 -11.35 -24.18 -4.99
C LEU A 4 -10.56 -25.40 -4.48
N ILE A 5 -10.55 -26.51 -5.23
CA ILE A 5 -9.70 -27.67 -4.90
C ILE A 5 -8.22 -27.26 -4.82
N GLN A 6 -7.73 -26.48 -5.79
CA GLN A 6 -6.35 -25.99 -5.78
C GLN A 6 -6.04 -25.14 -4.54
N GLY A 7 -6.98 -24.27 -4.14
CA GLY A 7 -6.91 -23.48 -2.92
C GLY A 7 -6.75 -24.36 -1.68
N PHE A 8 -7.60 -25.39 -1.52
CA PHE A 8 -7.53 -26.33 -0.41
C PHE A 8 -6.24 -27.19 -0.41
N VAL A 9 -5.79 -27.63 -1.59
CA VAL A 9 -4.53 -28.37 -1.74
C VAL A 9 -3.34 -27.50 -1.35
N ARG A 10 -3.33 -26.21 -1.69
CA ARG A 10 -2.30 -25.28 -1.22
C ARG A 10 -2.40 -25.05 0.27
N LEU A 11 -3.61 -24.81 0.79
CA LEU A 11 -3.85 -24.57 2.21
C LEU A 11 -3.24 -25.70 3.06
N SER A 12 -3.54 -26.96 2.70
CA SER A 12 -3.02 -28.15 3.38
C SER A 12 -1.51 -28.36 3.28
N LYS A 13 -0.85 -27.91 2.21
CA LYS A 13 0.57 -28.19 1.94
C LYS A 13 1.51 -27.06 2.33
N THR A 14 1.03 -25.82 2.32
CA THR A 14 1.89 -24.63 2.35
C THR A 14 1.67 -23.76 3.58
N GLU A 15 0.46 -23.73 4.15
CA GLU A 15 0.22 -22.96 5.37
C GLU A 15 0.76 -23.67 6.61
N GLY A 16 1.38 -22.91 7.52
CA GLY A 16 1.82 -23.46 8.82
C GLY A 16 0.66 -23.84 9.73
N ASN A 17 -0.50 -23.19 9.59
CA ASN A 17 -1.72 -23.51 10.33
C ASN A 17 -2.97 -23.42 9.43
N PRO A 18 -3.25 -24.47 8.63
CA PRO A 18 -4.40 -24.48 7.73
C PRO A 18 -5.75 -24.42 8.48
N ALA A 19 -5.81 -24.95 9.70
CA ALA A 19 -7.03 -24.94 10.50
C ALA A 19 -7.45 -23.51 10.87
N SER A 20 -6.50 -22.65 11.25
CA SER A 20 -6.81 -21.26 11.61
C SER A 20 -7.35 -20.46 10.42
N THR A 21 -6.78 -20.61 9.23
CA THR A 21 -7.30 -19.94 8.03
C THR A 21 -8.69 -20.46 7.67
N TYR A 22 -8.91 -21.78 7.76
CA TYR A 22 -10.20 -22.39 7.47
C TYR A 22 -11.30 -21.95 8.45
N GLU A 23 -10.97 -21.86 9.75
CA GLU A 23 -11.87 -21.38 10.80
C GLU A 23 -12.33 -19.92 10.59
N GLN A 24 -11.60 -19.11 9.82
CA GLN A 24 -12.05 -17.78 9.43
C GLN A 24 -13.09 -17.80 8.31
N TRP A 25 -13.12 -18.85 7.49
CA TRP A 25 -14.04 -18.95 6.35
C TRP A 25 -15.46 -19.33 6.81
N ILE A 26 -15.57 -20.18 7.83
CA ILE A 26 -16.84 -20.75 8.30
C ILE A 26 -17.82 -19.72 8.87
N PRO A 27 -17.42 -18.74 9.71
CA PRO A 27 -18.34 -17.75 10.28
C PRO A 27 -19.09 -16.93 9.22
N ALA A 28 -18.50 -16.72 8.05
CA ALA A 28 -19.13 -16.00 6.94
C ALA A 28 -20.33 -16.76 6.34
N GLU A 29 -20.37 -18.09 6.48
CA GLU A 29 -21.40 -18.97 5.92
C GLU A 29 -22.38 -19.51 6.99
N GLU A 30 -22.22 -19.12 8.26
CA GLU A 30 -23.05 -19.63 9.36
C GLU A 30 -24.55 -19.33 9.19
N GLN A 31 -24.90 -18.25 8.48
CA GLN A 31 -26.29 -17.89 8.18
C GLN A 31 -26.96 -18.87 7.20
N ASP A 32 -26.18 -19.53 6.33
CA ASP A 32 -26.67 -20.41 5.28
C ASP A 32 -26.64 -21.90 5.68
N GLY A 33 -26.26 -22.20 6.92
CA GLY A 33 -26.34 -23.55 7.49
C GLY A 33 -25.19 -24.46 7.04
N VAL A 34 -23.99 -24.20 7.55
CA VAL A 34 -22.80 -25.02 7.27
C VAL A 34 -22.96 -26.48 7.75
N PRO A 35 -22.78 -27.49 6.88
CA PRO A 35 -22.80 -28.89 7.27
C PRO A 35 -21.78 -29.23 8.36
N SER A 36 -22.18 -30.02 9.35
CA SER A 36 -21.31 -30.42 10.48
C SER A 36 -20.03 -31.12 10.04
N SER A 37 -20.07 -31.80 8.89
CA SER A 37 -18.93 -32.48 8.25
C SER A 37 -17.79 -31.53 7.88
N ILE A 38 -18.10 -30.26 7.59
CA ILE A 38 -17.13 -29.26 7.12
C ILE A 38 -16.98 -28.08 8.09
N LYS A 39 -17.61 -28.10 9.28
CA LYS A 39 -17.45 -27.02 10.29
C LYS A 39 -16.03 -26.87 10.80
N GLN A 40 -15.25 -27.95 10.78
CA GLN A 40 -13.87 -27.97 11.25
C GLN A 40 -12.96 -28.48 10.15
N TRP A 41 -11.74 -27.94 10.10
CA TRP A 41 -10.72 -28.34 9.12
C TRP A 41 -10.47 -29.87 9.12
N LYS A 42 -10.46 -30.50 10.29
CA LYS A 42 -10.26 -31.96 10.42
C LYS A 42 -11.34 -32.81 9.75
N GLY A 43 -12.54 -32.26 9.56
CA GLY A 43 -13.65 -32.94 8.90
C GLY A 43 -13.57 -32.86 7.37
N VAL A 44 -12.75 -31.96 6.82
CA VAL A 44 -12.62 -31.74 5.38
C VAL A 44 -11.84 -32.87 4.73
N ASN A 45 -12.50 -33.65 3.88
CA ASN A 45 -11.90 -34.71 3.08
C ASN A 45 -12.11 -34.45 1.58
N LEU A 46 -11.09 -33.89 0.93
CA LEU A 46 -11.12 -33.59 -0.51
C LEU A 46 -11.13 -34.84 -1.41
N LYS A 47 -10.91 -36.04 -0.86
CA LYS A 47 -10.99 -37.31 -1.61
C LYS A 47 -12.41 -37.87 -1.65
N ASP A 48 -13.28 -37.42 -0.75
CA ASP A 48 -14.69 -37.79 -0.75
C ASP A 48 -15.43 -36.91 -1.77
N TYR A 49 -15.85 -37.52 -2.87
CA TYR A 49 -16.55 -36.82 -3.94
C TYR A 49 -17.90 -36.25 -3.50
N GLN A 50 -18.63 -36.95 -2.62
CA GLN A 50 -19.90 -36.44 -2.12
C GLN A 50 -19.69 -35.22 -1.23
N GLN A 51 -18.77 -35.31 -0.26
CA GLN A 51 -18.47 -34.16 0.61
C GLN A 51 -17.94 -32.97 -0.21
N GLN A 52 -17.08 -33.25 -1.19
CA GLN A 52 -16.55 -32.21 -2.06
C GLN A 52 -17.64 -31.47 -2.82
N THR A 53 -18.59 -32.19 -3.44
CA THR A 53 -19.61 -31.58 -4.30
C THR A 53 -20.81 -31.04 -3.53
N GLN A 54 -21.27 -31.75 -2.50
CA GLN A 54 -22.51 -31.44 -1.78
C GLN A 54 -22.30 -30.54 -0.56
N ASP A 55 -21.13 -30.60 0.09
CA ASP A 55 -20.85 -29.81 1.29
C ASP A 55 -19.88 -28.68 0.95
N ILE A 56 -18.68 -28.99 0.44
CA ILE A 56 -17.62 -28.00 0.26
C ILE A 56 -17.96 -27.02 -0.86
N PHE A 57 -18.33 -27.51 -2.05
CA PHE A 57 -18.61 -26.63 -3.18
C PHE A 57 -19.91 -25.86 -3.01
N SER A 58 -20.94 -26.46 -2.42
CA SER A 58 -22.21 -25.75 -2.20
C SER A 58 -22.02 -24.58 -1.22
N THR A 59 -21.27 -24.79 -0.13
CA THR A 59 -21.06 -23.78 0.92
C THR A 59 -19.99 -22.76 0.56
N LEU A 60 -18.84 -23.17 0.02
CA LEU A 60 -17.65 -22.29 -0.03
C LEU A 60 -17.36 -21.66 -1.39
N ARG A 61 -18.10 -22.02 -2.46
CA ARG A 61 -17.81 -21.53 -3.82
C ARG A 61 -17.97 -20.02 -4.00
N TYR A 62 -18.82 -19.38 -3.18
CA TYR A 62 -19.06 -17.94 -3.21
C TYR A 62 -18.52 -17.22 -1.98
N ASN A 63 -17.86 -17.94 -1.07
CA ASN A 63 -17.24 -17.37 0.11
C ASN A 63 -16.11 -16.42 -0.30
N MET A 64 -16.26 -15.13 0.02
CA MET A 64 -15.29 -14.11 -0.39
C MET A 64 -13.91 -14.31 0.23
N LEU A 65 -13.80 -14.93 1.40
CA LEU A 65 -12.50 -15.20 2.02
C LEU A 65 -11.77 -16.32 1.26
N VAL A 66 -12.49 -17.34 0.79
CA VAL A 66 -11.94 -18.40 -0.07
C VAL A 66 -11.52 -17.83 -1.43
N VAL A 67 -12.37 -17.00 -2.04
CA VAL A 67 -12.05 -16.32 -3.31
C VAL A 67 -10.82 -15.43 -3.15
N ASN A 68 -10.77 -14.61 -2.12
CA ASN A 68 -9.62 -13.73 -1.84
C ASN A 68 -8.35 -14.53 -1.58
N TYR A 69 -8.44 -15.64 -0.84
CA TYR A 69 -7.31 -16.55 -0.63
C TYR A 69 -6.77 -17.06 -1.97
N PHE A 70 -7.64 -17.52 -2.86
CA PHE A 70 -7.22 -17.97 -4.19
C PHE A 70 -6.57 -16.84 -4.99
N MET A 71 -7.19 -15.66 -5.04
CA MET A 71 -6.67 -14.49 -5.74
C MET A 71 -5.28 -14.09 -5.23
N ASN A 72 -5.10 -14.00 -3.92
CA ASN A 72 -3.85 -13.59 -3.28
C ASN A 72 -2.69 -14.55 -3.51
N HIS A 73 -2.96 -15.84 -3.70
CA HIS A 73 -1.92 -16.86 -3.79
C HIS A 73 -1.65 -17.40 -5.19
N PHE A 74 -2.62 -17.32 -6.10
CA PHE A 74 -2.49 -17.84 -7.46
C PHE A 74 -2.53 -16.74 -8.52
N VAL A 75 -3.41 -15.75 -8.35
CA VAL A 75 -3.68 -14.75 -9.39
C VAL A 75 -2.77 -13.53 -9.22
N PHE A 76 -2.87 -12.81 -8.11
CA PHE A 76 -2.14 -11.56 -7.90
C PHE A 76 -0.61 -11.68 -7.97
N PRO A 77 0.04 -12.73 -7.44
CA PRO A 77 1.49 -12.87 -7.58
C PRO A 77 1.97 -12.92 -9.03
N ARG A 78 1.12 -13.41 -9.94
CA ARG A 78 1.40 -13.53 -11.36
C ARG A 78 0.91 -12.32 -12.16
N GLU A 79 -0.35 -11.95 -11.96
CA GLU A 79 -1.08 -11.01 -12.82
C GLU A 79 -1.09 -9.58 -12.27
N ALA A 80 -1.01 -9.38 -10.95
CA ALA A 80 -0.96 -8.04 -10.34
C ALA A 80 0.47 -7.47 -10.25
N LYS A 81 1.48 -8.22 -10.72
CA LYS A 81 2.86 -7.73 -10.79
C LYS A 81 3.00 -6.78 -11.98
N GLN A 82 2.65 -5.51 -11.76
CA GLN A 82 2.66 -4.46 -12.79
C GLN A 82 4.02 -4.28 -13.49
N PHE A 83 5.13 -4.59 -12.80
CA PHE A 83 6.47 -4.57 -13.37
C PHE A 83 7.29 -5.77 -12.87
N PRO A 84 7.76 -6.69 -13.75
CA PRO A 84 8.58 -7.83 -13.35
C PRO A 84 9.91 -7.38 -12.72
N HIS A 85 10.41 -6.21 -13.14
CA HIS A 85 11.54 -5.50 -12.58
C HIS A 85 11.14 -4.05 -12.28
N LYS A 86 11.39 -3.59 -11.06
CA LYS A 86 11.21 -2.18 -10.71
C LYS A 86 12.48 -1.44 -11.14
N LEU A 87 12.37 -0.57 -12.15
CA LEU A 87 13.42 0.42 -12.42
C LEU A 87 13.36 1.44 -11.29
N VAL A 88 14.18 1.24 -10.27
CA VAL A 88 14.35 2.19 -9.18
C VAL A 88 15.46 3.13 -9.61
N SER A 89 15.13 4.41 -9.76
CA SER A 89 16.10 5.49 -9.83
C SER A 89 15.73 6.49 -8.76
N SER A 90 16.69 6.85 -7.95
CA SER A 90 16.65 8.01 -7.07
C SER A 90 17.13 9.25 -7.82
N ALA A 91 16.85 10.43 -7.28
CA ALA A 91 17.45 11.67 -7.78
C ALA A 91 19.00 11.64 -7.71
N TRP A 92 19.56 10.87 -6.77
CA TRP A 92 21.02 10.66 -6.66
C TRP A 92 21.62 9.86 -7.80
N ASP A 93 20.85 8.98 -8.45
CA ASP A 93 21.32 8.24 -9.62
C ASP A 93 21.46 9.14 -10.85
N LEU A 94 20.81 10.31 -10.84
CA LEU A 94 21.06 11.35 -11.84
C LEU A 94 22.43 11.97 -11.60
N SER A 95 22.82 12.22 -10.34
CA SER A 95 24.12 12.78 -9.95
C SER A 95 25.26 11.78 -9.87
N SER A 96 25.15 10.65 -10.58
CA SER A 96 26.28 9.76 -10.75
C SER A 96 27.33 10.38 -11.67
N SER A 97 28.59 10.37 -11.24
CA SER A 97 29.76 10.79 -12.04
C SER A 97 29.95 9.95 -13.31
N LEU A 98 29.26 8.81 -13.43
CA LEU A 98 29.23 7.97 -14.63
C LEU A 98 28.45 8.63 -15.77
N ARG A 99 27.64 9.66 -15.50
CA ARG A 99 26.92 10.40 -16.53
C ARG A 99 27.77 11.59 -16.99
N SER A 100 28.00 11.68 -18.30
CA SER A 100 28.76 12.77 -18.94
C SER A 100 28.05 14.14 -18.95
N LYS A 101 26.88 14.25 -18.34
CA LYS A 101 26.05 15.47 -18.36
C LYS A 101 26.33 16.31 -17.13
N ILE A 102 26.53 17.61 -17.32
CA ILE A 102 26.60 18.59 -16.23
C ILE A 102 25.23 18.65 -15.57
N ILE A 103 25.22 18.52 -14.25
CA ILE A 103 24.02 18.64 -13.43
C ILE A 103 24.15 19.93 -12.64
N THR A 104 23.13 20.77 -12.74
CA THR A 104 23.10 22.06 -12.06
C THR A 104 22.05 22.02 -10.97
N GLY A 105 22.43 22.51 -9.80
CA GLY A 105 21.46 22.87 -8.78
C GLY A 105 20.77 24.18 -9.15
N PHE A 106 19.57 24.37 -8.62
CA PHE A 106 18.78 25.60 -8.70
C PHE A 106 18.14 25.90 -7.33
N SER A 107 17.23 26.88 -7.28
CA SER A 107 16.53 27.35 -6.07
C SER A 107 16.00 26.26 -5.14
N GLY A 108 15.48 25.14 -5.68
CA GLY A 108 14.99 24.01 -4.87
C GLY A 108 16.09 23.18 -4.18
N THR A 109 17.36 23.46 -4.44
CA THR A 109 18.52 22.75 -3.90
C THR A 109 19.49 23.66 -3.15
N ASN A 110 19.09 24.93 -2.91
CA ASN A 110 19.93 25.93 -2.26
C ASN A 110 20.27 25.52 -0.81
N ASP A 111 19.25 25.18 -0.01
CA ASP A 111 19.42 24.76 1.40
C ASP A 111 20.24 23.48 1.56
N THR A 112 20.26 22.63 0.54
CA THR A 112 20.95 21.33 0.57
C THR A 112 22.22 21.33 -0.28
N GLN A 113 22.66 22.47 -0.81
CA GLN A 113 23.81 22.57 -1.70
C GLN A 113 25.07 21.89 -1.13
N LEU A 114 25.33 22.07 0.17
CA LEU A 114 26.50 21.51 0.84
C LEU A 114 26.44 19.98 0.98
N LEU A 115 25.25 19.39 0.83
CA LEU A 115 25.03 17.95 0.87
C LEU A 115 25.11 17.30 -0.52
N LEU A 116 25.08 18.10 -1.59
CA LEU A 116 25.13 17.61 -2.96
C LEU A 116 26.54 17.15 -3.35
N PRO A 117 26.68 16.24 -4.33
CA PRO A 117 27.98 15.81 -4.82
C PRO A 117 28.74 16.99 -5.45
N VAL A 118 30.05 17.02 -5.28
CA VAL A 118 30.95 18.12 -5.66
C VAL A 118 30.85 18.56 -7.13
N HIS A 119 30.43 17.67 -8.02
CA HIS A 119 30.30 17.99 -9.45
C HIS A 119 28.96 18.68 -9.80
N ILE A 120 28.00 18.75 -8.88
CA ILE A 120 26.80 19.57 -9.05
C ILE A 120 27.17 21.01 -8.73
N ARG A 121 26.97 21.90 -9.71
CA ARG A 121 27.21 23.34 -9.54
C ARG A 121 25.87 24.06 -9.39
N GLN A 122 25.74 24.90 -8.37
CA GLN A 122 24.61 25.81 -8.31
C GLN A 122 24.71 26.84 -9.44
N TYR A 123 23.58 27.11 -10.08
CA TYR A 123 23.45 28.15 -11.09
C TYR A 123 22.37 29.14 -10.66
N ASP A 124 22.74 29.99 -9.70
CA ASP A 124 21.84 30.98 -9.16
C ASP A 124 21.74 32.18 -10.10
N LEU A 125 20.52 32.45 -10.55
CA LEU A 125 20.23 33.57 -11.42
C LEU A 125 20.22 34.87 -10.60
N PRO A 126 20.96 35.93 -11.01
CA PRO A 126 20.98 37.21 -10.30
C PRO A 126 19.58 37.80 -10.08
N GLU A 127 18.66 37.61 -11.02
CA GLU A 127 17.28 38.10 -10.94
C GLU A 127 16.49 37.45 -9.80
N LEU A 128 16.88 36.24 -9.37
CA LEU A 128 16.23 35.46 -8.31
C LEU A 128 16.90 35.59 -6.95
N GLN A 129 17.99 36.35 -6.81
CA GLN A 129 18.66 36.54 -5.51
C GLN A 129 17.77 37.23 -4.48
N LYS A 130 16.81 38.04 -4.92
CA LYS A 130 15.87 38.73 -4.03
C LYS A 130 14.83 37.78 -3.42
N THR A 131 14.64 36.59 -3.98
CA THR A 131 13.54 35.69 -3.59
C THR A 131 13.66 35.25 -2.14
N ASP A 132 14.87 34.95 -1.66
CA ASP A 132 15.12 34.58 -0.26
C ASP A 132 14.78 35.72 0.70
N ALA A 133 15.14 36.94 0.33
CA ALA A 133 14.79 38.14 1.09
C ALA A 133 13.27 38.40 1.08
N ILE A 134 12.55 38.06 0.00
CA ILE A 134 11.09 38.15 -0.07
C ILE A 134 10.45 37.13 0.86
N VAL A 135 10.97 35.90 0.94
CA VAL A 135 10.49 34.89 1.91
C VAL A 135 10.61 35.40 3.33
N ILE A 136 11.77 35.94 3.71
CA ILE A 136 11.99 36.54 5.03
C ILE A 136 11.02 37.71 5.25
N ASN A 137 10.88 38.61 4.28
CA ASN A 137 9.97 39.75 4.38
C ASN A 137 8.50 39.30 4.56
N ASN A 138 8.09 38.23 3.88
CA ASN A 138 6.74 37.66 4.04
C ASN A 138 6.56 37.04 5.43
N LEU A 139 7.56 36.31 5.94
CA LEU A 139 7.51 35.72 7.29
C LEU A 139 7.45 36.76 8.40
N LEU A 140 8.08 37.93 8.20
CA LEU A 140 8.10 39.03 9.15
C LEU A 140 6.93 40.02 9.00
N GLN A 141 5.95 39.72 8.14
CA GLN A 141 4.71 40.50 8.05
C GLN A 141 3.96 40.48 9.40
N PRO A 142 3.39 41.60 9.88
CA PRO A 142 2.67 41.67 11.14
C PRO A 142 1.55 40.62 11.29
N GLU A 143 0.93 40.22 10.18
CA GLU A 143 -0.11 39.19 10.13
C GLU A 143 0.40 37.82 10.62
N ASN A 144 1.70 37.55 10.50
CA ASN A 144 2.33 36.31 10.95
C ASN A 144 2.85 36.37 12.40
N GLU A 145 2.72 37.50 13.10
CA GLU A 145 3.18 37.66 14.50
C GLU A 145 2.26 36.97 15.52
N SER A 146 1.04 36.58 15.10
CA SER A 146 0.08 35.90 15.96
C SER A 146 -0.47 34.64 15.31
N TYR A 147 -0.71 33.61 16.10
CA TYR A 147 -1.38 32.39 15.65
C TYR A 147 -2.51 32.03 16.62
N GLN A 148 -3.56 31.40 16.09
CA GLN A 148 -4.64 30.83 16.90
C GLN A 148 -4.59 29.31 16.81
N SER A 149 -4.68 28.64 17.96
CA SER A 149 -4.77 27.19 18.02
C SER A 149 -6.22 26.77 17.98
N LEU A 150 -6.59 25.97 16.99
CA LEU A 150 -7.91 25.36 16.92
C LEU A 150 -8.01 24.16 17.87
N PRO A 151 -9.18 23.89 18.48
CA PRO A 151 -9.40 22.68 19.26
C PRO A 151 -9.34 21.42 18.38
N ILE A 152 -8.94 20.29 18.96
CA ILE A 152 -8.65 19.02 18.26
C ILE A 152 -9.83 18.49 17.40
N ASN A 153 -11.06 18.94 17.67
CA ASN A 153 -12.28 18.53 16.96
C ASN A 153 -13.06 19.72 16.36
N ALA A 154 -12.39 20.82 16.02
CA ALA A 154 -13.06 21.97 15.40
C ALA A 154 -13.78 21.54 14.12
N THR A 155 -15.08 21.84 14.03
CA THR A 155 -15.86 21.67 12.81
C THR A 155 -15.49 22.74 11.79
N SER A 156 -15.74 22.47 10.51
CA SER A 156 -15.40 23.42 9.43
C SER A 156 -16.04 24.80 9.61
N ASN A 157 -17.23 24.87 10.21
CA ASN A 157 -17.90 26.15 10.49
C ASN A 157 -17.20 26.91 11.63
N GLU A 158 -16.82 26.22 12.71
CA GLU A 158 -16.08 26.83 13.83
C GLU A 158 -14.70 27.36 13.41
N THR A 159 -14.07 26.73 12.41
CA THR A 159 -12.81 27.20 11.81
C THR A 159 -13.01 28.46 10.97
N LEU A 160 -14.11 28.54 10.20
CA LEU A 160 -14.41 29.70 9.36
C LEU A 160 -14.83 30.93 10.18
N ASP A 161 -15.45 30.74 11.34
CA ASP A 161 -15.83 31.82 12.24
C ASP A 161 -14.62 32.50 12.94
N GLN A 162 -13.42 31.93 12.84
CA GLN A 162 -12.19 32.43 13.48
C GLN A 162 -11.17 33.06 12.51
N ILE A 163 -11.44 33.05 11.20
CA ILE A 163 -10.61 33.66 10.14
C ILE A 163 -11.22 35.00 9.72
#